data_AF-A0A0F0ZZJ5-F1
#
_entry.id   AF-A0A0F0ZZJ5-F1
#
_cell.length_a   1.000
_cell.length_b   1.000
_cell.length_c   1.000
_cell.angle_alpha   90.00
_cell.angle_beta   90.00
_cell.angle_gamma   90.00
#
_symmetry.space_group_name_H-M   'P 1'
#
loop_
_entity.id
_entity.type
_entity.pdbx_description
1 polymer ?
#
loop_
_entity_poly.entity_id
_entity_poly.type
_entity_poly.pdbx_seq_one_letter_code
_entity_poly.pdbx_strand_id
1 'polypeptide(L)' 'METLTTRNKAEARRIESWVQRQIADLGTTRIAEVAGVNKSTVSRWRDNLVPNMSLLLAILISSRDGVKGDFEA' A
#
# COMPACT_ATOMS: atom_id res chain seq x y z
N MET A 1 -5.69 -19.55 -10.00
CA MET A 1 -6.07 -18.12 -9.96
C MET A 1 -6.75 -17.72 -8.65
N GLU A 2 -7.74 -18.47 -8.16
CA GLU A 2 -8.46 -18.14 -6.91
C GLU A 2 -7.55 -18.00 -5.66
N THR A 3 -6.55 -18.86 -5.52
CA THR A 3 -5.57 -18.81 -4.42
C THR A 3 -4.71 -17.54 -4.44
N LEU A 4 -4.31 -17.08 -5.64
CA LEU A 4 -3.55 -15.84 -5.80
C LEU A 4 -4.41 -14.62 -5.49
N THR A 5 -5.67 -14.61 -5.93
CA THR A 5 -6.63 -13.54 -5.62
C THR A 5 -6.88 -13.44 -4.11
N THR A 6 -7.07 -14.57 -3.42
CA THR A 6 -7.29 -14.58 -1.96
C THR A 6 -6.03 -14.17 -1.19
N ARG A 7 -4.85 -14.65 -1.58
CA ARG A 7 -3.56 -14.25 -0.97
C ARG A 7 -3.31 -12.75 -1.15
N ASN A 8 -3.48 -12.22 -2.36
CA ASN A 8 -3.25 -10.80 -2.63
C ASN A 8 -4.20 -9.91 -1.83
N LYS A 9 -5.47 -10.31 -1.65
CA LYS A 9 -6.42 -9.59 -0.78
C LYS A 9 -6.00 -9.60 0.69
N ALA A 10 -5.49 -10.72 1.20
CA ALA A 10 -5.02 -10.82 2.58
C ALA A 10 -3.78 -9.94 2.82
N GLU A 11 -2.82 -9.98 1.91
CA GLU A 11 -1.62 -9.14 1.98
C GLU A 11 -1.95 -7.66 1.78
N ALA A 12 -2.89 -7.33 0.88
CA ALA A 12 -3.37 -5.96 0.71
C ALA A 12 -3.90 -5.37 2.02
N ARG A 13 -4.70 -6.13 2.79
CA ARG A 13 -5.21 -5.68 4.10
C ARG A 13 -4.10 -5.45 5.13
N ARG A 14 -3.04 -6.29 5.10
CA ARG A 14 -1.87 -6.13 5.98
C ARG A 14 -1.12 -4.84 5.64
N ILE A 15 -0.83 -4.63 4.35
CA ILE A 15 -0.17 -3.42 3.85
C ILE A 15 -0.99 -2.18 4.18
N GLU A 16 -2.30 -2.20 3.91
CA GLU A 16 -3.21 -1.10 4.19
C GLU A 16 -3.18 -0.71 5.68
N SER A 17 -3.29 -1.71 6.56
CA SER A 17 -3.24 -1.52 8.01
C SER A 17 -1.90 -0.96 8.48
N TRP A 18 -0.81 -1.35 7.82
CA TRP A 18 0.53 -0.81 8.12
C TRP A 18 0.64 0.65 7.67
N VAL A 19 0.23 0.97 6.43
CA VAL A 19 0.24 2.35 5.90
C VAL A 19 -0.61 3.27 6.77
N GLN A 20 -1.81 2.84 7.15
CA GLN A 20 -2.68 3.63 8.03
C GLN A 20 -2.03 3.93 9.39
N ARG A 21 -1.32 2.95 9.98
CA ARG A 21 -0.54 3.16 11.21
C ARG A 21 0.57 4.16 11.00
N GLN A 22 1.36 4.04 9.93
CA GLN A 22 2.43 5.01 9.64
C GLN A 22 1.89 6.44 9.44
N ILE A 23 0.72 6.57 8.80
CA ILE A 23 0.04 7.86 8.64
C ILE A 23 -0.40 8.43 10.00
N ALA A 24 -0.91 7.58 10.91
CA ALA A 24 -1.30 7.99 12.24
C ALA A 24 -0.09 8.40 13.10
N ASP A 25 0.99 7.61 13.06
CA ASP A 25 2.22 7.83 13.83
C ASP A 25 2.94 9.12 13.40
N LEU A 26 3.04 9.36 12.09
CA LEU A 26 3.66 10.59 11.55
C LEU A 26 2.73 11.81 11.65
N GLY A 27 1.42 11.58 11.56
CA GLY A 27 0.38 12.60 11.65
C GLY A 27 0.04 13.25 10.30
N THR A 28 -1.27 13.38 10.03
CA THR A 28 -1.84 13.97 8.81
C THR A 28 -1.30 15.37 8.50
N THR A 29 -1.09 16.20 9.52
CA THR A 29 -0.55 17.56 9.35
C THR A 29 0.87 17.52 8.77
N ARG A 30 1.75 16.70 9.34
CA ARG A 30 3.14 16.63 8.92
C ARG A 30 3.27 16.07 7.52
N ILE A 31 2.46 15.07 7.19
CA ILE A 31 2.40 14.49 5.84
C ILE A 31 1.93 15.53 4.83
N ALA A 32 0.89 16.30 5.17
CA ALA A 32 0.38 17.36 4.30
C ALA A 32 1.44 18.42 4.00
N GLU A 33 2.18 18.87 5.03
CA GLU A 33 3.29 19.82 4.88
C GLU A 33 4.38 19.27 3.96
N VAL A 34 4.87 18.06 4.20
CA VAL A 34 5.97 17.45 3.43
C VAL A 34 5.55 17.19 1.98
N ALA A 35 4.30 16.77 1.77
CA ALA A 35 3.78 16.50 0.43
C ALA A 35 3.33 17.77 -0.31
N GLY A 36 3.33 18.95 0.33
CA GLY A 36 2.87 20.19 -0.29
C GLY A 36 1.38 20.20 -0.64
N VAL A 37 0.54 19.51 0.16
CA VAL A 37 -0.90 19.39 -0.08
C VAL A 37 -1.71 19.82 1.15
N ASN A 38 -3.02 20.01 0.97
CA ASN A 38 -3.92 20.26 2.09
C ASN A 38 -4.12 19.01 2.96
N LYS A 39 -4.36 19.19 4.27
CA LYS A 39 -4.68 18.10 5.19
C LYS A 39 -5.87 17.25 4.73
N SER A 40 -6.87 17.89 4.12
CA SER A 40 -8.05 17.20 3.56
C SER A 40 -7.71 16.28 2.38
N THR A 41 -6.64 16.56 1.63
CA THR A 41 -6.12 15.67 0.58
C THR A 41 -5.55 14.40 1.18
N VAL A 42 -4.76 14.52 2.26
CA VAL A 42 -4.21 13.36 2.97
C VAL A 42 -5.32 12.50 3.58
N SER A 43 -6.38 13.12 4.14
CA SER A 43 -7.56 12.36 4.58
C SER A 43 -8.21 11.59 3.43
N ARG A 44 -8.41 12.22 2.26
CA ARG A 44 -8.96 11.53 1.08
C ARG A 44 -8.09 10.39 0.58
N TRP A 45 -6.77 10.48 0.72
CA TRP A 45 -5.87 9.38 0.39
C TRP A 45 -6.14 8.16 1.27
N ARG A 46 -6.33 8.37 2.59
CA ARG A 46 -6.62 7.26 3.51
C ARG A 46 -7.88 6.50 3.11
N ASP A 47 -8.91 7.24 2.67
CA ASP A 47 -10.21 6.64 2.35
C ASP A 47 -10.23 5.98 0.96
N ASN A 48 -9.61 6.60 -0.05
CA ASN A 48 -9.80 6.20 -1.45
C ASN A 48 -8.53 5.66 -2.13
N LEU A 49 -7.35 6.16 -1.75
CA LEU A 49 -6.09 5.82 -2.43
C LEU A 49 -5.38 4.65 -1.74
N VAL A 50 -5.25 4.69 -0.42
CA VAL A 50 -4.51 3.71 0.39
C VAL A 50 -5.03 2.28 0.18
N PRO A 51 -6.35 2.00 0.13
CA PRO A 51 -6.85 0.64 -0.12
C PRO A 51 -6.43 0.11 -1.51
N ASN A 52 -6.62 0.92 -2.56
CA ASN A 52 -6.29 0.55 -3.94
C ASN A 52 -4.78 0.36 -4.14
N MET A 53 -3.98 1.25 -3.57
CA MET A 53 -2.52 1.17 -3.64
C MET A 53 -1.97 -0.03 -2.86
N SER A 54 -2.61 -0.39 -1.74
CA SER A 54 -2.22 -1.57 -0.97
C SER A 54 -2.48 -2.87 -1.74
N LEU A 55 -3.59 -2.95 -2.47
CA LEU A 55 -3.87 -4.08 -3.35
C LEU A 55 -2.90 -4.15 -4.53
N LEU A 56 -2.62 -3.01 -5.17
CA LEU A 56 -1.63 -2.95 -6.24
C LEU A 56 -0.26 -3.41 -5.75
N LEU A 57 0.18 -2.94 -4.58
CA LEU A 57 1.46 -3.33 -4.02
C LEU A 57 1.50 -4.82 -3.66
N ALA A 58 0.42 -5.38 -3.11
CA ALA A 58 0.31 -6.81 -2.84
C ALA A 58 0.45 -7.65 -4.11
N ILE A 59 -0.19 -7.22 -5.21
CA ILE A 59 -0.05 -7.86 -6.52
C ILE A 59 1.41 -7.80 -7.00
N LEU A 60 2.06 -6.63 -6.93
CA LEU A 60 3.44 -6.46 -7.37
C LEU A 60 4.43 -7.31 -6.57
N ILE A 61 4.26 -7.40 -5.25
CA ILE A 61 5.09 -8.25 -4.38
C ILE A 61 4.91 -9.73 -4.75
N SER A 62 3.66 -10.16 -4.86
CA SER A 62 3.29 -11.54 -5.24
C SER A 62 3.85 -11.93 -6.62
N SER A 63 3.83 -10.99 -7.57
CA SER A 63 4.42 -11.17 -8.90
C SER A 63 5.95 -11.21 -8.88
N ARG A 64 6.61 -10.45 -8.00
CA ARG A 64 8.07 -10.46 -7.85
C ARG A 64 8.59 -11.81 -7.34
N ASP A 65 7.88 -12.45 -6.42
CA ASP A 65 8.24 -13.77 -5.91
C ASP A 65 8.13 -14.87 -6.98
N GLY A 66 7.34 -14.64 -8.04
CA GLY A 66 7.30 -15.50 -9.24
C GLY A 66 8.45 -15.28 -10.23
N VAL A 67 9.27 -14.23 -10.06
CA VAL A 67 10.40 -13.86 -10.94
C VAL A 67 11.76 -14.20 -10.30
N LYS A 68 11.77 -14.98 -9.20
CA LYS A 68 12.99 -15.54 -8.60
C LYS A 68 13.58 -16.69 -9.44
N GLY A 69 13.66 -16.48 -10.76
CA GLY A 69 14.21 -17.38 -11.76
C GLY A 69 15.48 -16.84 -12.42
N ASP A 70 15.62 -15.55 -12.71
CA ASP A 70 16.71 -15.07 -13.58
C ASP A 70 17.28 -13.69 -13.20
N PHE A 71 17.79 -13.55 -11.98
CA PHE A 71 18.76 -12.47 -11.68
C PHE A 71 19.90 -12.99 -10.82
N GLU A 72 20.44 -14.15 -11.19
CA GLU A 72 21.85 -14.50 -10.97
C GLU A 72 22.55 -14.57 -12.34
N ALA A 73 23.25 -13.49 -12.69
CA ALA A 73 24.48 -13.44 -13.49
C ALA A 73 24.93 -11.98 -13.63
#